data_AF-A0A7M5XE72-F1
#
_entry.id   AF-A0A7M5XE72-F1
#
_cell.length_a   1.000
_cell.length_b   1.000
_cell.length_c   1.000
_cell.angle_alpha   90.00
_cell.angle_beta   90.00
_cell.angle_gamma   90.00
#
_symmetry.space_group_name_H-M   'P 1'
#
loop_
_entity.id
_entity.type
_entity.pdbx_description
1 polymer ?
#
loop_
_entity_poly.entity_id
_entity_poly.type
_entity_poly.pdbx_seq_one_letter_code
_entity_poly.pdbx_strand_id
1 'polypeptide(L)'
;MQNLRSCLFVFLAFCCGVCMNSKPNLRYTSSSGEITARRRSWDGVYSQMDEWHTIEPTNKGKVFTILKWKKFNIKDTLPYCRVVFVNVYVGCGSSSHFVGGFCGRTPFPIYSPDGCIKINYQDKSSRHSYFSGFEAVYETYPVENSHFSSCYPKSTKITQRAGLIGSPNWPHSYNRVKDFRNTNQCTWEIYVPGAKNIAVYVIDLNLAKDYNVVDNSCPNRKYDYFSIHYKKKTAYDLESKTSYYCDKTQGYNLDTQSNSLKLRFNRNSRNFYPQRTRFLIGYIAYGDQPIAEKKESDRTSIILSIIISAVIIFVILILAWKFCNCSNRCKPFGGSDCPAEVAAEERHNLRNGPYMLESSFPNNNEIPRIEETRLPDQEILNDPSLSDLPPPTYAQGLRMPSPATSMNRLNSTDVEDGDQNKLPSYQDVISNSNSRLHLT
;
A
#
# COMPACT_ATOMS: atom_id res chain seq x y z
N MET A 1 56.94 -14.14 -38.01
CA MET A 1 56.24 -13.73 -36.76
C MET A 1 55.15 -12.68 -37.03
N GLN A 2 54.20 -12.95 -37.92
CA GLN A 2 53.07 -12.02 -38.20
C GLN A 2 51.68 -12.67 -38.08
N ASN A 3 51.60 -14.00 -37.94
CA ASN A 3 50.31 -14.71 -37.89
C ASN A 3 49.79 -15.02 -36.46
N LEU A 4 50.52 -14.67 -35.40
CA LEU A 4 50.05 -14.88 -34.01
C LEU A 4 49.30 -13.69 -33.40
N ARG A 5 49.40 -12.48 -33.98
CA ARG A 5 48.74 -11.28 -33.40
C ARG A 5 47.25 -11.17 -33.73
N SER A 6 46.79 -11.78 -34.83
CA SER A 6 45.38 -11.71 -35.24
C SER A 6 44.48 -12.73 -34.53
N CYS A 7 45.02 -13.86 -34.03
CA CYS A 7 44.22 -14.81 -33.24
C CYS A 7 43.99 -14.34 -31.79
N LEU A 8 44.92 -13.58 -31.21
CA LEU A 8 44.79 -13.09 -29.83
C LEU A 8 43.70 -12.01 -29.69
N PHE A 9 43.49 -11.19 -30.73
CA PHE A 9 42.43 -10.17 -30.74
C PHE A 9 41.03 -10.76 -30.90
N VAL A 10 40.87 -11.88 -31.60
CA VAL A 10 39.57 -12.56 -31.74
C VAL A 10 39.18 -13.30 -30.45
N PHE A 11 40.15 -13.85 -29.70
CA PHE A 11 39.88 -14.49 -28.42
C PHE A 11 39.59 -13.48 -27.29
N LEU A 12 40.25 -12.31 -27.26
CA LEU A 12 39.95 -11.26 -26.28
C LEU A 12 38.61 -10.55 -26.54
N ALA A 13 38.18 -10.44 -27.80
CA ALA A 13 36.86 -9.89 -28.13
C ALA A 13 35.69 -10.83 -27.76
N PHE A 14 35.92 -12.15 -27.71
CA PHE A 14 34.90 -13.13 -27.28
C PHE A 14 34.78 -13.27 -25.76
N CYS A 15 35.81 -12.94 -24.98
CA CYS A 15 35.71 -12.88 -23.52
C CYS A 15 35.17 -11.55 -22.98
N CYS A 16 35.21 -10.47 -23.76
CA CYS A 16 34.53 -9.20 -23.47
C CYS A 16 33.13 -9.13 -24.11
N GLY A 17 32.55 -10.28 -24.48
CA GLY A 17 31.13 -10.44 -24.71
C GLY A 17 30.39 -10.10 -23.43
N VAL A 18 30.12 -8.81 -23.27
CA VAL A 18 29.30 -8.17 -22.26
C VAL A 18 28.16 -9.13 -21.92
N CYS A 19 28.26 -9.80 -20.77
CA CYS A 19 27.10 -10.27 -20.03
C CYS A 19 26.29 -9.01 -19.71
N MET A 20 25.54 -8.50 -20.69
CA MET A 20 24.50 -7.53 -20.45
C MET A 20 23.56 -8.26 -19.50
N ASN A 21 23.68 -7.94 -18.21
CA ASN A 21 22.80 -8.39 -17.15
C ASN A 21 21.36 -8.10 -17.60
N SER A 22 20.74 -9.09 -18.26
CA SER A 22 19.35 -9.01 -18.67
C SER A 22 18.58 -8.84 -17.38
N LYS A 23 17.93 -7.69 -17.22
CA LYS A 23 17.12 -7.41 -16.03
C LYS A 23 16.16 -8.59 -15.84
N PRO A 24 16.15 -9.22 -14.66
CA PRO A 24 15.30 -10.38 -14.44
C PRO A 24 13.84 -9.96 -14.60
N ASN A 25 13.20 -10.54 -15.61
CA ASN A 25 11.76 -10.44 -15.82
C ASN A 25 11.15 -11.81 -15.52
N LEU A 26 10.66 -11.96 -14.30
CA LEU A 26 10.05 -13.18 -13.81
C LEU A 26 8.60 -13.22 -14.28
N ARG A 27 8.23 -14.30 -14.98
CA ARG A 27 6.88 -14.48 -15.51
C ARG A 27 6.18 -15.63 -14.81
N TYR A 28 4.93 -15.40 -14.41
CA TYR A 28 4.11 -16.30 -13.63
C TYR A 28 2.82 -16.59 -14.39
N THR A 29 2.56 -17.86 -14.71
CA THR A 29 1.43 -18.29 -15.55
C THR A 29 0.42 -19.19 -14.82
N SER A 30 0.75 -19.61 -13.60
CA SER A 30 -0.14 -20.43 -12.76
C SER A 30 -1.34 -19.61 -12.26
N SER A 31 -2.37 -20.31 -11.78
CA SER A 31 -3.56 -19.71 -11.16
C SER A 31 -3.30 -19.11 -9.78
N SER A 32 -2.22 -19.49 -9.12
CA SER A 32 -1.78 -18.90 -7.86
C SER A 32 -0.28 -19.03 -7.68
N GLY A 33 0.28 -18.20 -6.81
CA GLY A 33 1.71 -18.23 -6.52
C GLY A 33 2.14 -17.13 -5.56
N GLU A 34 3.44 -17.10 -5.31
CA GLU A 34 4.09 -16.15 -4.42
C GLU A 34 5.16 -15.37 -5.17
N ILE A 35 5.27 -14.09 -4.83
CA ILE A 35 6.20 -13.14 -5.42
C ILE A 35 6.92 -12.44 -4.28
N THR A 36 8.24 -12.42 -4.35
CA THR A 36 9.08 -11.77 -3.37
C THR A 36 10.08 -10.90 -4.09
N ALA A 37 10.30 -9.67 -3.59
CA ALA A 37 11.43 -8.87 -4.04
C ALA A 37 12.73 -9.63 -3.74
N ARG A 38 13.63 -9.71 -4.72
CA ARG A 38 14.92 -10.34 -4.53
C ARG A 38 15.73 -9.54 -3.50
N ARG A 39 16.30 -10.22 -2.50
CA ARG A 39 17.26 -9.57 -1.60
C ARG A 39 18.54 -9.25 -2.36
N ARG A 40 19.11 -8.07 -2.09
CA ARG A 40 20.43 -7.69 -2.59
C ARG A 40 21.46 -8.70 -2.08
N SER A 41 22.12 -9.39 -3.01
CA SER A 41 23.24 -10.27 -2.73
C SER A 41 24.43 -9.42 -2.24
N TRP A 42 25.28 -10.02 -1.40
CA TRP A 42 26.41 -9.38 -0.70
C TRP A 42 27.68 -9.25 -1.57
N ASP A 43 27.55 -9.39 -2.88
CA ASP A 43 28.65 -9.48 -3.85
C ASP A 43 29.33 -8.12 -4.14
N GLY A 44 29.16 -7.11 -3.29
CA GLY A 44 29.95 -5.87 -3.29
C GLY A 44 29.72 -4.92 -4.46
N VAL A 45 28.92 -5.30 -5.46
CA VAL A 45 28.58 -4.45 -6.61
C VAL A 45 27.31 -3.65 -6.31
N TYR A 46 27.46 -2.35 -6.08
CA TYR A 46 26.39 -1.38 -5.83
C TYR A 46 25.53 -1.09 -7.07
N SER A 47 24.89 -2.12 -7.62
CA SER A 47 23.95 -1.95 -8.73
C SER A 47 22.55 -1.60 -8.22
N GLN A 48 21.93 -0.60 -8.85
CA GLN A 48 20.51 -0.32 -8.67
C GLN A 48 19.71 -1.56 -9.08
N MET A 49 18.68 -1.92 -8.31
CA MET A 49 17.81 -3.04 -8.65
C MET A 49 16.61 -2.53 -9.45
N ASP A 50 16.29 -3.23 -10.53
CA ASP A 50 15.11 -3.02 -11.38
C ASP A 50 14.60 -4.41 -11.76
N GLU A 51 13.68 -4.93 -10.94
CA GLU A 51 13.15 -6.28 -11.01
C GLU A 51 11.70 -6.24 -11.48
N TRP A 52 11.37 -7.03 -12.50
CA TRP A 52 10.02 -7.13 -13.04
C TRP A 52 9.40 -8.48 -12.70
N HIS A 53 8.17 -8.45 -12.19
CA HIS A 53 7.32 -9.62 -12.02
C HIS A 53 6.05 -9.45 -12.86
N THR A 54 5.80 -10.39 -13.77
CA THR A 54 4.63 -10.40 -14.65
C THR A 54 3.75 -11.59 -14.34
N ILE A 55 2.58 -11.35 -13.75
CA ILE A 55 1.53 -12.34 -13.60
C ILE A 55 0.66 -12.30 -14.84
N GLU A 56 0.64 -13.40 -15.59
CA GLU A 56 -0.17 -13.57 -16.80
C GLU A 56 -0.69 -15.02 -16.87
N PRO A 57 -1.82 -15.30 -16.21
CA PRO A 57 -2.42 -16.63 -16.19
C PRO A 57 -2.75 -17.13 -17.60
N THR A 58 -2.66 -18.44 -17.83
CA THR A 58 -2.95 -19.07 -19.13
C THR A 58 -4.39 -18.84 -19.61
N ASN A 59 -5.32 -18.64 -18.67
CA ASN A 59 -6.75 -18.38 -18.90
C ASN A 59 -7.11 -16.89 -18.81
N LYS A 60 -6.17 -15.98 -19.12
CA LYS A 60 -6.39 -14.53 -19.15
C LYS A 60 -7.67 -14.13 -19.88
N GLY A 61 -8.38 -13.13 -19.35
CA GLY A 61 -9.69 -12.68 -19.83
C GLY A 61 -10.89 -13.55 -19.41
N LYS A 62 -10.67 -14.77 -18.90
CA LYS A 62 -11.71 -15.61 -18.25
C LYS A 62 -11.62 -15.59 -16.72
N VAL A 63 -10.51 -15.10 -16.20
CA VAL A 63 -10.26 -14.91 -14.77
C VAL A 63 -9.92 -13.47 -14.46
N PHE A 64 -10.15 -13.08 -13.21
CA PHE A 64 -9.53 -11.91 -12.61
C PHE A 64 -8.47 -12.36 -11.60
N THR A 65 -7.48 -11.53 -11.35
CA THR A 65 -6.37 -11.84 -10.43
C THR A 65 -6.39 -10.88 -9.26
N ILE A 66 -6.18 -11.41 -8.05
CA ILE A 66 -5.97 -10.62 -6.84
C ILE A 66 -4.53 -10.84 -6.38
N LEU A 67 -3.79 -9.76 -6.16
CA LEU A 67 -2.48 -9.76 -5.50
C LEU A 67 -2.63 -9.19 -4.08
N LYS A 68 -2.28 -9.98 -3.06
CA LYS A 68 -2.33 -9.60 -1.65
C LYS A 68 -0.91 -9.52 -1.09
N TRP A 69 -0.61 -8.43 -0.39
CA TRP A 69 0.69 -8.23 0.26
C TRP A 69 0.73 -9.01 1.58
N LYS A 70 1.73 -9.91 1.72
CA LYS A 70 2.06 -10.56 3.00
C LYS A 70 2.99 -9.67 3.82
N LYS A 71 3.98 -9.09 3.15
CA LYS A 71 4.97 -8.19 3.72
C LYS A 71 5.18 -7.03 2.78
N PHE A 72 5.25 -5.83 3.33
CA PHE A 72 5.55 -4.64 2.55
C PHE A 72 6.36 -3.69 3.42
N ASN A 73 7.68 -3.80 3.31
CA ASN A 73 8.63 -3.00 4.05
C ASN A 73 9.54 -2.31 3.03
N ILE A 74 9.08 -1.16 2.57
CA ILE A 74 9.71 -0.38 1.51
C ILE A 74 10.04 1.00 2.07
N LYS A 75 11.27 1.47 1.87
CA LYS A 75 11.73 2.79 2.33
C LYS A 75 10.88 3.92 1.74
N ASP A 76 10.93 5.09 2.36
CA ASP A 76 10.23 6.32 2.00
C ASP A 76 8.75 6.32 2.42
N THR A 77 8.08 7.43 2.18
CA THR A 77 6.67 7.62 2.49
C THR A 77 5.98 8.27 1.31
N LEU A 78 4.74 7.84 1.04
CA LEU A 78 3.87 8.51 0.09
C LEU A 78 3.79 10.03 0.36
N PRO A 79 3.61 10.86 -0.68
CA PRO A 79 3.55 10.49 -2.09
C PRO A 79 4.94 10.38 -2.75
N TYR A 80 6.02 10.59 -1.98
CA TYR A 80 7.38 10.75 -2.49
C TYR A 80 8.21 9.48 -2.34
N CYS A 81 7.93 8.48 -3.17
CA CYS A 81 8.72 7.26 -3.22
C CYS A 81 9.92 7.44 -4.17
N ARG A 82 11.06 7.93 -3.65
CA ARG A 82 12.19 8.39 -4.48
C ARG A 82 13.28 7.32 -4.63
N VAL A 83 13.57 6.62 -3.53
CA VAL A 83 14.73 5.74 -3.43
C VAL A 83 14.33 4.30 -3.72
N VAL A 84 13.31 3.81 -3.01
CA VAL A 84 12.82 2.43 -3.16
C VAL A 84 11.32 2.46 -3.34
N PHE A 85 10.81 1.78 -4.36
CA PHE A 85 9.38 1.76 -4.64
C PHE A 85 8.94 0.55 -5.46
N VAL A 86 7.65 0.25 -5.35
CA VAL A 86 6.98 -0.79 -6.10
C VAL A 86 5.96 -0.13 -7.03
N ASN A 87 6.24 -0.15 -8.32
CA ASN A 87 5.30 0.27 -9.36
C ASN A 87 4.39 -0.89 -9.74
N VAL A 88 3.09 -0.63 -9.80
CA VAL A 88 2.09 -1.63 -10.17
C VAL A 88 1.39 -1.20 -11.45
N TYR A 89 1.22 -2.16 -12.36
CA TYR A 89 0.46 -2.00 -13.59
C TYR A 89 -0.60 -3.10 -13.67
N VAL A 90 -1.79 -2.73 -14.13
CA VAL A 90 -2.92 -3.65 -14.33
C VAL A 90 -3.23 -3.71 -15.81
N GLY A 91 -3.36 -4.93 -16.34
CA GLY A 91 -3.70 -5.20 -17.73
C GLY A 91 -2.66 -6.00 -18.49
N CYS A 92 -3.06 -6.66 -19.58
CA CYS A 92 -2.16 -7.48 -20.40
C CYS A 92 -1.47 -6.67 -21.52
N GLY A 93 -0.22 -7.03 -21.84
CA GLY A 93 0.49 -6.49 -23.02
C GLY A 93 0.63 -4.96 -23.00
N SER A 94 0.28 -4.32 -24.11
CA SER A 94 0.27 -2.85 -24.28
C SER A 94 -0.94 -2.16 -23.64
N SER A 95 -1.97 -2.92 -23.24
CA SER A 95 -3.15 -2.40 -22.54
C SER A 95 -2.94 -2.25 -21.03
N SER A 96 -1.77 -2.66 -20.53
CA SER A 96 -1.41 -2.47 -19.13
C SER A 96 -1.29 -0.98 -18.82
N HIS A 97 -2.02 -0.50 -17.82
CA HIS A 97 -1.93 0.87 -17.35
C HIS A 97 -1.26 0.92 -15.98
N PHE A 98 -0.58 2.03 -15.70
CA PHE A 98 0.06 2.27 -14.42
C PHE A 98 -0.97 2.60 -13.35
N VAL A 99 -1.03 1.81 -12.27
CA VAL A 99 -1.90 2.10 -11.13
C VAL A 99 -1.22 3.09 -10.20
N GLY A 100 0.02 2.82 -9.79
CA GLY A 100 0.73 3.69 -8.87
C GLY A 100 2.08 3.13 -8.42
N GLY A 101 2.88 4.01 -7.82
CA GLY A 101 4.13 3.68 -7.14
C GLY A 101 3.91 3.70 -5.63
N PHE A 102 4.32 2.64 -4.94
CA PHE A 102 4.05 2.43 -3.53
C PHE A 102 5.35 2.31 -2.72
N CYS A 103 5.32 2.91 -1.52
CA CYS A 103 6.40 2.88 -0.54
C CYS A 103 5.86 3.13 0.88
N GLY A 104 6.65 2.82 1.90
CA GLY A 104 6.29 3.03 3.30
C GLY A 104 5.18 2.11 3.78
N ARG A 105 3.93 2.57 3.69
CA ARG A 105 2.76 1.80 4.15
C ARG A 105 2.39 0.71 3.16
N THR A 106 1.93 -0.43 3.69
CA THR A 106 1.36 -1.51 2.88
C THR A 106 0.14 -1.02 2.10
N PRO A 107 0.12 -1.16 0.77
CA PRO A 107 -1.01 -0.74 -0.05
C PRO A 107 -2.19 -1.73 0.07
N PHE A 108 -3.34 -1.34 -0.49
CA PHE A 108 -4.47 -2.24 -0.65
C PHE A 108 -4.12 -3.42 -1.60
N PRO A 109 -4.85 -4.56 -1.54
CA PRO A 109 -4.66 -5.64 -2.50
C PRO A 109 -4.95 -5.17 -3.93
N ILE A 110 -4.15 -5.60 -4.90
CA ILE A 110 -4.31 -5.19 -6.29
C ILE A 110 -5.23 -6.16 -7.01
N TYR A 111 -6.19 -5.64 -7.75
CA TYR A 111 -7.15 -6.43 -8.52
C TYR A 111 -6.97 -6.13 -10.00
N SER A 112 -6.92 -7.19 -10.80
CA SER A 112 -6.84 -7.08 -12.24
C SER A 112 -8.05 -7.76 -12.90
N PRO A 113 -8.92 -7.00 -13.60
CA PRO A 113 -10.14 -7.54 -14.19
C PRO A 113 -9.88 -8.44 -15.41
N ASP A 114 -8.68 -8.38 -16.02
CA ASP A 114 -8.28 -9.24 -17.14
C ASP A 114 -7.30 -10.35 -16.73
N GLY A 115 -6.93 -10.38 -15.45
CA GLY A 115 -6.05 -11.37 -14.86
C GLY A 115 -4.56 -11.02 -14.89
N CYS A 116 -4.17 -9.94 -15.59
CA CYS A 116 -2.76 -9.56 -15.75
C CYS A 116 -2.34 -8.48 -14.76
N ILE A 117 -1.22 -8.70 -14.07
CA ILE A 117 -0.58 -7.72 -13.18
C ILE A 117 0.91 -7.69 -13.50
N LYS A 118 1.49 -6.49 -13.63
CA LYS A 118 2.94 -6.32 -13.68
C LYS A 118 3.40 -5.50 -12.49
N ILE A 119 4.47 -5.94 -11.87
CA ILE A 119 5.11 -5.27 -10.74
C ILE A 119 6.53 -4.92 -11.18
N ASN A 120 6.93 -3.67 -10.99
CA ASN A 120 8.33 -3.28 -11.07
C ASN A 120 8.80 -2.84 -9.68
N TYR A 121 9.75 -3.56 -9.13
CA TYR A 121 10.46 -3.18 -7.92
C TYR A 121 11.76 -2.46 -8.28
N GLN A 122 11.87 -1.21 -7.84
CA GLN A 122 13.08 -0.42 -8.01
C GLN A 122 13.71 -0.10 -6.66
N ASP A 123 14.99 -0.42 -6.53
CA ASP A 123 15.84 0.00 -5.42
C ASP A 123 17.04 0.79 -5.97
N LYS A 124 16.93 2.12 -5.87
CA LYS A 124 17.96 3.08 -6.30
C LYS A 124 18.91 3.47 -5.17
N SER A 125 18.82 2.82 -4.01
CA SER A 125 19.72 3.09 -2.90
C SER A 125 21.16 2.71 -3.28
N SER A 126 22.10 3.61 -2.98
CA SER A 126 23.54 3.37 -3.16
C SER A 126 24.15 2.54 -2.02
N ARG A 127 23.39 2.24 -0.97
CA ARG A 127 23.82 1.46 0.20
C ARG A 127 22.79 0.38 0.49
N HIS A 128 23.19 -0.66 1.23
CA HIS A 128 22.27 -1.68 1.68
C HIS A 128 21.10 -1.03 2.42
N SER A 129 19.90 -1.29 1.90
CA SER A 129 18.66 -0.88 2.52
C SER A 129 18.29 -1.97 3.54
N TYR A 130 18.15 -1.62 4.82
CA TYR A 130 17.63 -2.52 5.86
C TYR A 130 16.17 -2.97 5.58
N PHE A 131 15.53 -2.39 4.58
CA PHE A 131 14.17 -2.69 4.20
C PHE A 131 14.12 -4.02 3.43
N SER A 132 13.27 -4.94 3.89
CA SER A 132 13.23 -6.31 3.40
C SER A 132 12.50 -6.48 2.06
N GLY A 133 12.10 -5.39 1.39
CA GLY A 133 11.31 -5.44 0.17
C GLY A 133 9.85 -5.80 0.44
N PHE A 134 9.25 -6.55 -0.48
CA PHE A 134 7.88 -7.04 -0.36
C PHE A 134 7.80 -8.55 -0.56
N GLU A 135 6.74 -9.13 0.00
CA GLU A 135 6.29 -10.49 -0.23
C GLU A 135 4.78 -10.41 -0.51
N ALA A 136 4.32 -11.07 -1.57
CA ALA A 136 2.94 -11.03 -2.00
C ALA A 136 2.50 -12.38 -2.56
N VAL A 137 1.22 -12.69 -2.42
CA VAL A 137 0.61 -13.84 -3.05
C VAL A 137 -0.42 -13.39 -4.06
N TYR A 138 -0.53 -14.11 -5.17
CA TYR A 138 -1.59 -13.90 -6.13
C TYR A 138 -2.44 -15.15 -6.31
N GLU A 139 -3.70 -14.91 -6.62
CA GLU A 139 -4.69 -15.95 -6.90
C GLU A 139 -5.62 -15.47 -8.01
N THR A 140 -6.00 -16.37 -8.90
CA THR A 140 -6.94 -16.14 -9.98
C THR A 140 -8.31 -16.71 -9.63
N TYR A 141 -9.35 -15.99 -10.01
CA TYR A 141 -10.73 -16.38 -9.76
C TYR A 141 -11.52 -16.33 -11.07
N PRO A 142 -12.45 -17.28 -11.32
CA PRO A 142 -13.35 -17.19 -12.46
C PRO A 142 -14.10 -15.85 -12.46
N VAL A 143 -14.19 -15.19 -13.61
CA VAL A 143 -14.88 -13.90 -13.75
C VAL A 143 -16.35 -13.98 -13.35
N GLU A 144 -16.97 -15.15 -13.45
CA GLU A 144 -18.35 -15.43 -13.04
C GLU A 144 -18.64 -15.14 -11.56
N ASN A 145 -17.60 -15.14 -10.72
CA ASN A 145 -17.73 -14.80 -9.30
C ASN A 145 -17.67 -13.29 -9.10
N SER A 146 -18.77 -12.70 -8.65
CA SER A 146 -18.79 -11.29 -8.22
C SER A 146 -18.00 -11.11 -6.92
N HIS A 147 -17.10 -10.12 -6.87
CA HIS A 147 -16.26 -9.90 -5.69
C HIS A 147 -16.73 -8.71 -4.82
N PHE A 148 -17.54 -7.81 -5.36
CA PHE A 148 -18.08 -6.65 -4.64
C PHE A 148 -19.60 -6.67 -4.70
N SER A 149 -20.27 -6.75 -3.55
CA SER A 149 -21.72 -6.97 -3.49
C SER A 149 -22.55 -5.72 -3.18
N SER A 150 -21.94 -4.61 -2.74
CA SER A 150 -22.72 -3.51 -2.16
C SER A 150 -22.37 -2.12 -2.67
N CYS A 151 -23.35 -1.47 -3.30
CA CYS A 151 -23.48 -0.03 -3.26
C CYS A 151 -24.63 0.29 -2.29
N TYR A 152 -24.31 1.04 -1.24
CA TYR A 152 -25.33 1.55 -0.34
C TYR A 152 -25.68 3.00 -0.71
N PRO A 153 -26.98 3.34 -0.85
CA PRO A 153 -27.40 4.72 -1.05
C PRO A 153 -27.10 5.60 0.17
N LYS A 154 -26.86 4.99 1.34
CA LYS A 154 -26.48 5.68 2.57
C LYS A 154 -24.95 5.81 2.67
N SER A 155 -24.50 7.01 3.03
CA SER A 155 -23.08 7.30 3.25
C SER A 155 -22.47 6.29 4.22
N THR A 156 -21.53 5.47 3.72
CA THR A 156 -20.75 4.57 4.55
C THR A 156 -19.50 5.32 5.01
N LYS A 157 -19.34 5.46 6.33
CA LYS A 157 -18.12 6.02 6.92
C LYS A 157 -17.04 4.95 6.94
N ILE A 158 -15.90 5.26 6.34
CA ILE A 158 -14.75 4.37 6.22
C ILE A 158 -13.59 5.01 6.98
N THR A 159 -13.05 4.30 7.96
CA THR A 159 -11.98 4.79 8.85
C THR A 159 -10.66 4.03 8.68
N GLN A 160 -10.67 2.97 7.88
CA GLN A 160 -9.48 2.16 7.59
C GLN A 160 -8.45 2.99 6.81
N ARG A 161 -7.17 2.79 7.11
CA ARG A 161 -6.07 3.52 6.45
C ARG A 161 -5.89 3.17 4.98
N ALA A 162 -6.35 2.02 4.52
CA ALA A 162 -6.35 1.67 3.11
C ALA A 162 -7.55 0.79 2.82
N GLY A 163 -8.01 0.80 1.57
CA GLY A 163 -9.16 0.01 1.18
C GLY A 163 -9.49 0.14 -0.29
N LEU A 164 -10.53 -0.57 -0.69
CA LEU A 164 -11.04 -0.63 -2.06
C LEU A 164 -12.52 -0.32 -2.09
N ILE A 165 -12.93 0.40 -3.12
CA ILE A 165 -14.32 0.74 -3.41
C ILE A 165 -14.59 0.33 -4.85
N GLY A 166 -15.42 -0.69 -5.00
CA GLY A 166 -15.80 -1.27 -6.29
C GLY A 166 -17.26 -1.03 -6.60
N SER A 167 -17.59 -1.04 -7.89
CA SER A 167 -18.97 -1.12 -8.33
C SER A 167 -19.60 -2.45 -7.91
N PRO A 168 -20.91 -2.51 -7.66
CA PRO A 168 -21.60 -3.78 -7.48
C PRO A 168 -21.30 -4.73 -8.64
N ASN A 169 -21.08 -6.00 -8.33
CA ASN A 169 -20.79 -7.06 -9.29
C ASN A 169 -19.45 -6.89 -10.04
N TRP A 170 -18.53 -6.04 -9.61
CA TRP A 170 -17.17 -6.04 -10.18
C TRP A 170 -16.55 -7.46 -10.07
N PRO A 171 -15.86 -8.00 -11.10
CA PRO A 171 -15.39 -7.34 -12.34
C PRO A 171 -16.41 -7.28 -13.48
N HIS A 172 -17.63 -7.77 -13.26
CA HIS A 172 -18.72 -7.62 -14.20
C HIS A 172 -19.36 -6.22 -14.14
N SER A 173 -20.27 -5.99 -15.08
CA SER A 173 -20.99 -4.73 -15.12
C SER A 173 -21.97 -4.58 -13.96
N TYR A 174 -21.98 -3.41 -13.35
CA TYR A 174 -22.95 -3.06 -12.30
C TYR A 174 -24.40 -3.03 -12.80
N ASN A 175 -24.62 -2.88 -14.11
CA ASN A 175 -25.96 -2.89 -14.70
C ASN A 175 -26.63 -4.28 -14.66
N ARG A 176 -25.87 -5.34 -14.39
CA ARG A 176 -26.41 -6.71 -14.26
C ARG A 176 -27.09 -6.97 -12.92
N VAL A 177 -26.81 -6.16 -11.89
CA VAL A 177 -27.40 -6.32 -10.56
C VAL A 177 -28.80 -5.72 -10.54
N LYS A 178 -29.82 -6.55 -10.29
CA LYS A 178 -31.23 -6.12 -10.27
C LYS A 178 -31.48 -5.03 -9.23
N ASP A 179 -30.97 -5.20 -8.00
CA ASP A 179 -31.19 -4.24 -6.91
C ASP A 179 -30.48 -2.91 -7.17
N PHE A 180 -29.37 -2.95 -7.92
CA PHE A 180 -28.67 -1.75 -8.31
C PHE A 180 -29.45 -0.96 -9.37
N ARG A 181 -30.40 -1.54 -10.12
CA ARG A 181 -31.23 -0.83 -11.11
C ARG A 181 -32.05 0.31 -10.52
N ASN A 182 -32.29 0.31 -9.21
CA ASN A 182 -33.05 1.37 -8.55
C ASN A 182 -32.17 2.37 -7.80
N THR A 183 -30.86 2.12 -7.71
CA THR A 183 -29.91 3.02 -7.04
C THR A 183 -29.19 3.88 -8.07
N ASN A 184 -29.53 5.17 -8.09
CA ASN A 184 -28.89 6.14 -8.99
C ASN A 184 -27.64 6.78 -8.38
N GLN A 185 -27.39 6.58 -7.08
CA GLN A 185 -26.25 7.18 -6.41
C GLN A 185 -25.68 6.29 -5.30
N CYS A 186 -24.37 6.17 -5.27
CA CYS A 186 -23.59 5.58 -4.19
C CYS A 186 -22.74 6.66 -3.53
N THR A 187 -22.51 6.59 -2.22
CA THR A 187 -21.67 7.56 -1.53
C THR A 187 -20.84 6.89 -0.44
N TRP A 188 -19.53 7.18 -0.45
CA TRP A 188 -18.58 6.75 0.56
C TRP A 188 -17.89 7.97 1.16
N GLU A 189 -17.83 8.03 2.49
CA GLU A 189 -17.13 9.08 3.22
C GLU A 189 -15.94 8.45 3.92
N ILE A 190 -14.74 8.73 3.42
CA ILE A 190 -13.50 8.26 4.01
C ILE A 190 -13.02 9.33 4.96
N TYR A 191 -12.83 8.97 6.22
CA TYR A 191 -12.23 9.81 7.25
C TYR A 191 -11.28 8.96 8.07
N VAL A 192 -9.98 9.21 7.96
CA VAL A 192 -8.95 8.40 8.63
C VAL A 192 -8.31 9.24 9.74
N PRO A 193 -8.64 8.96 11.02
CA PRO A 193 -8.04 9.67 12.15
C PRO A 193 -6.51 9.56 12.13
N GLY A 194 -5.83 10.66 12.44
CA GLY A 194 -4.37 10.74 12.49
C GLY A 194 -3.64 10.74 11.14
N ALA A 195 -4.33 10.46 10.03
CA ALA A 195 -3.75 10.67 8.71
C ALA A 195 -3.65 12.17 8.41
N LYS A 196 -2.69 12.57 7.58
CA LYS A 196 -2.57 13.93 7.05
C LYS A 196 -3.17 14.02 5.64
N ASN A 197 -2.97 12.97 4.86
CA ASN A 197 -3.29 12.92 3.44
C ASN A 197 -3.94 11.58 3.09
N ILE A 198 -4.73 11.56 2.02
CA ILE A 198 -5.25 10.33 1.41
C ILE A 198 -4.94 10.35 -0.08
N ALA A 199 -4.19 9.36 -0.56
CA ALA A 199 -4.01 9.10 -1.98
C ALA A 199 -5.15 8.19 -2.50
N VAL A 200 -5.70 8.50 -3.67
CA VAL A 200 -6.73 7.71 -4.37
C VAL A 200 -6.17 7.24 -5.71
N TYR A 201 -6.40 5.97 -6.02
CA TYR A 201 -5.86 5.26 -7.18
C TYR A 201 -7.01 4.68 -7.99
N VAL A 202 -7.11 5.06 -9.27
CA VAL A 202 -8.11 4.50 -10.19
C VAL A 202 -7.53 3.23 -10.83
N ILE A 203 -8.02 2.06 -10.39
CA ILE A 203 -7.51 0.73 -10.79
C ILE A 203 -8.26 0.21 -12.01
N ASP A 204 -9.57 0.38 -12.04
CA ASP A 204 -10.42 0.04 -13.18
C ASP A 204 -11.54 1.06 -13.23
N LEU A 205 -11.72 1.72 -14.36
CA LEU A 205 -12.84 2.64 -14.57
C LEU A 205 -13.32 2.45 -15.99
N ASN A 206 -14.56 2.07 -16.12
CA ASN A 206 -15.25 2.00 -17.39
C ASN A 206 -16.71 2.36 -17.11
N LEU A 207 -17.04 3.64 -17.22
CA LEU A 207 -18.41 4.13 -17.00
C LEU A 207 -19.11 4.31 -18.35
N ALA A 208 -20.44 4.31 -18.35
CA ALA A 208 -21.20 4.62 -19.57
C ALA A 208 -20.84 6.04 -20.06
N LYS A 209 -20.62 6.23 -21.38
CA LYS A 209 -20.33 7.51 -22.04
C LYS A 209 -21.16 7.68 -23.32
N ASP A 210 -21.39 8.93 -23.72
CA ASP A 210 -21.80 9.29 -25.08
C ASP A 210 -20.63 9.18 -26.06
N TYR A 211 -20.74 8.30 -27.05
CA TYR A 211 -19.73 8.24 -28.11
C TYR A 211 -19.73 9.50 -29.00
N ASN A 212 -20.77 10.33 -28.94
CA ASN A 212 -20.87 11.55 -29.73
C ASN A 212 -20.17 12.77 -29.10
N VAL A 213 -19.69 12.66 -27.85
CA VAL A 213 -18.95 13.74 -27.18
C VAL A 213 -17.46 13.44 -27.29
N VAL A 214 -16.79 14.17 -28.19
CA VAL A 214 -15.33 14.08 -28.44
C VAL A 214 -14.52 14.61 -27.26
N ASP A 215 -15.14 15.41 -26.39
CA ASP A 215 -14.49 15.92 -25.18
C ASP A 215 -14.44 14.84 -24.07
N ASN A 216 -13.26 14.66 -23.49
CA ASN A 216 -13.02 13.80 -22.32
C ASN A 216 -13.33 14.53 -21.00
N SER A 217 -13.63 15.83 -21.04
CA SER A 217 -14.27 16.49 -19.93
C SER A 217 -15.63 15.83 -19.69
N CYS A 218 -16.06 15.70 -18.43
CA CYS A 218 -17.36 15.11 -18.08
C CYS A 218 -18.43 16.22 -18.05
N PRO A 219 -18.74 16.88 -19.19
CA PRO A 219 -19.11 18.29 -19.20
C PRO A 219 -20.56 18.47 -18.76
N ASN A 220 -21.40 17.45 -18.98
CA ASN A 220 -22.85 17.55 -18.88
C ASN A 220 -23.45 16.65 -17.80
N ARG A 221 -22.66 15.85 -17.08
CA ARG A 221 -23.13 14.87 -16.06
C ARG A 221 -24.33 14.03 -16.51
N LYS A 222 -24.53 13.93 -17.83
CA LYS A 222 -25.65 13.27 -18.51
C LYS A 222 -25.43 11.76 -18.52
N TYR A 223 -24.22 11.31 -18.22
CA TYR A 223 -23.84 9.91 -18.18
C TYR A 223 -23.44 9.47 -16.79
N ASP A 224 -23.07 8.20 -16.67
CA ASP A 224 -22.54 7.68 -15.41
C ASP A 224 -21.22 8.39 -15.12
N TYR A 225 -21.07 8.89 -13.89
CA TYR A 225 -19.86 9.57 -13.48
C TYR A 225 -19.52 9.25 -12.04
N PHE A 226 -18.23 9.30 -11.76
CA PHE A 226 -17.67 9.20 -10.43
C PHE A 226 -17.12 10.58 -10.04
N SER A 227 -17.39 11.04 -8.83
CA SER A 227 -16.85 12.29 -8.31
C SER A 227 -16.13 12.10 -6.99
N ILE A 228 -15.00 12.80 -6.85
CA ILE A 228 -14.19 12.81 -5.65
C ILE A 228 -14.21 14.23 -5.10
N HIS A 229 -14.85 14.43 -3.96
CA HIS A 229 -14.87 15.68 -3.21
C HIS A 229 -13.81 15.62 -2.12
N TYR A 230 -12.88 16.57 -2.10
CA TYR A 230 -11.75 16.58 -1.17
C TYR A 230 -11.31 18.01 -0.88
N LYS A 231 -10.49 18.19 0.16
CA LYS A 231 -9.84 19.48 0.44
C LYS A 231 -8.41 19.47 -0.09
N LYS A 232 -8.00 20.57 -0.73
CA LYS A 232 -6.63 20.79 -1.18
C LYS A 232 -6.08 22.02 -0.47
N LYS A 233 -4.88 21.92 0.09
CA LYS A 233 -4.18 23.04 0.72
C LYS A 233 -3.63 23.95 -0.38
N THR A 234 -4.00 25.22 -0.33
CA THR A 234 -3.42 26.30 -1.14
C THR A 234 -2.42 27.09 -0.30
N ALA A 235 -1.80 28.12 -0.87
CA ALA A 235 -0.88 28.98 -0.12
C ALA A 235 -1.55 29.65 1.11
N TYR A 236 -2.86 29.87 1.05
CA TYR A 236 -3.59 30.66 2.04
C TYR A 236 -4.75 29.92 2.74
N ASP A 237 -5.35 28.90 2.11
CA ASP A 237 -6.54 28.21 2.67
C ASP A 237 -6.70 26.75 2.18
N LEU A 238 -7.57 25.98 2.86
CA LEU A 238 -8.05 24.66 2.45
C LEU A 238 -9.28 24.79 1.54
N GLU A 239 -9.05 24.78 0.23
CA GLU A 239 -10.11 24.88 -0.77
C GLU A 239 -10.79 23.51 -0.98
N SER A 240 -12.12 23.51 -1.04
CA SER A 240 -12.88 22.31 -1.42
C SER A 240 -12.84 22.13 -2.94
N LYS A 241 -12.29 21.01 -3.40
CA LYS A 241 -12.24 20.64 -4.82
C LYS A 241 -13.08 19.41 -5.10
N THR A 242 -13.55 19.33 -6.35
CA THR A 242 -14.25 18.15 -6.86
C THR A 242 -13.66 17.75 -8.19
N SER A 243 -13.17 16.52 -8.28
CA SER A 243 -12.75 15.90 -9.54
C SER A 243 -13.88 15.01 -10.05
N TYR A 244 -14.12 15.03 -11.35
CA TYR A 244 -15.12 14.19 -12.02
C TYR A 244 -14.41 13.23 -12.97
N TYR A 245 -14.88 11.98 -12.98
CA TYR A 245 -14.39 10.91 -13.83
C TYR A 245 -15.58 10.28 -14.55
N CYS A 246 -15.42 10.08 -15.83
CA CYS A 246 -16.37 9.43 -16.72
C CYS A 246 -15.56 8.59 -17.71
N ASP A 247 -16.23 7.64 -18.37
CA ASP A 247 -15.59 6.79 -19.38
C ASP A 247 -14.40 5.95 -18.83
N LYS A 248 -13.57 5.45 -19.73
CA LYS A 248 -12.30 4.79 -19.48
C LYS A 248 -11.23 5.81 -19.10
N THR A 249 -11.13 6.09 -17.80
CA THR A 249 -9.96 6.78 -17.25
C THR A 249 -9.12 5.76 -16.48
N GLN A 250 -7.90 5.49 -16.93
CA GLN A 250 -7.00 4.53 -16.27
C GLN A 250 -5.78 5.23 -15.70
N GLY A 251 -5.36 4.81 -14.50
CA GLY A 251 -4.07 5.23 -13.92
C GLY A 251 -4.00 6.66 -13.39
N TYR A 252 -5.15 7.27 -13.05
CA TYR A 252 -5.16 8.56 -12.39
C TYR A 252 -4.94 8.41 -10.88
N ASN A 253 -3.97 9.15 -10.35
CA ASN A 253 -3.68 9.23 -8.93
C ASN A 253 -4.01 10.62 -8.40
N LEU A 254 -4.88 10.67 -7.40
CA LEU A 254 -5.23 11.89 -6.69
C LEU A 254 -4.53 11.87 -5.33
N ASP A 255 -3.79 12.92 -5.00
CA ASP A 255 -3.30 13.13 -3.66
C ASP A 255 -4.14 14.19 -2.95
N THR A 256 -4.84 13.80 -1.89
CA THR A 256 -5.61 14.73 -1.07
C THR A 256 -4.75 15.23 0.07
N GLN A 257 -4.74 16.55 0.28
CA GLN A 257 -4.00 17.18 1.37
C GLN A 257 -4.89 17.27 2.63
N SER A 258 -5.62 16.19 2.89
CA SER A 258 -6.70 16.08 3.86
C SER A 258 -6.82 14.65 4.34
N ASN A 259 -7.28 14.48 5.57
CA ASN A 259 -7.59 13.19 6.18
C ASN A 259 -9.03 12.72 5.93
N SER A 260 -9.76 13.48 5.13
CA SER A 260 -11.13 13.19 4.73
C SER A 260 -11.33 13.43 3.23
N LEU A 261 -12.13 12.57 2.62
CA LEU A 261 -12.66 12.76 1.27
C LEU A 261 -14.01 12.04 1.11
N LYS A 262 -14.78 12.47 0.13
CA LYS A 262 -16.10 11.91 -0.18
C LYS A 262 -16.15 11.48 -1.63
N LEU A 263 -16.44 10.20 -1.83
CA LEU A 263 -16.56 9.58 -3.13
C LEU A 263 -18.04 9.42 -3.45
N ARG A 264 -18.42 9.74 -4.68
CA ARG A 264 -19.79 9.56 -5.16
C ARG A 264 -19.76 8.90 -6.53
N PHE A 265 -20.55 7.85 -6.68
CA PHE A 265 -20.88 7.32 -7.99
C PHE A 265 -22.30 7.72 -8.31
N ASN A 266 -22.52 8.34 -9.47
CA ASN A 266 -23.83 8.72 -9.95
C ASN A 266 -24.09 7.96 -11.24
N ARG A 267 -25.19 7.22 -11.27
CA ARG A 267 -25.65 6.49 -12.44
C ARG A 267 -26.84 7.20 -13.04
N ASN A 268 -26.79 7.45 -14.34
CA ASN A 268 -27.94 7.93 -15.08
C ASN A 268 -28.69 6.75 -15.72
N SER A 269 -29.86 6.43 -15.17
CA SER A 269 -30.71 5.30 -15.60
C SER A 269 -31.18 5.36 -17.05
N ARG A 270 -31.06 6.51 -17.73
CA ARG A 270 -31.44 6.66 -19.14
C ARG A 270 -30.44 6.02 -20.12
N ASN A 271 -29.24 5.69 -19.66
CA ASN A 271 -28.22 5.09 -20.52
C ASN A 271 -28.37 3.58 -20.57
N PHE A 272 -28.98 3.11 -21.65
CA PHE A 272 -29.25 1.70 -21.89
C PHE A 272 -28.05 0.89 -22.38
N TYR A 273 -26.88 1.50 -22.62
CA TYR A 273 -25.72 0.79 -23.16
C TYR A 273 -25.10 -0.15 -22.11
N PRO A 274 -25.23 -1.48 -22.27
CA PRO A 274 -24.98 -2.44 -21.19
C PRO A 274 -23.54 -2.94 -21.12
N GLN A 275 -22.63 -2.44 -21.97
CA GLN A 275 -21.36 -3.12 -22.19
C GLN A 275 -20.28 -2.65 -21.21
N ARG A 276 -19.96 -3.55 -20.26
CA ARG A 276 -18.77 -3.55 -19.39
C ARG A 276 -18.64 -2.38 -18.41
N THR A 277 -19.75 -1.79 -17.99
CA THR A 277 -19.71 -0.67 -17.04
C THR A 277 -19.32 -1.09 -15.63
N ARG A 278 -18.16 -0.68 -15.14
CA ARG A 278 -17.60 -1.09 -13.85
C ARG A 278 -16.60 -0.08 -13.33
N PHE A 279 -16.34 -0.12 -12.03
CA PHE A 279 -15.22 0.63 -11.47
C PHE A 279 -14.63 -0.07 -10.25
N LEU A 280 -13.35 0.21 -10.00
CA LEU A 280 -12.62 -0.18 -8.82
C LEU A 280 -11.58 0.89 -8.49
N ILE A 281 -11.66 1.41 -7.27
CA ILE A 281 -10.85 2.52 -6.80
C ILE A 281 -10.22 2.11 -5.48
N GLY A 282 -8.91 2.26 -5.39
CA GLY A 282 -8.16 2.07 -4.15
C GLY A 282 -7.87 3.40 -3.48
N TYR A 283 -7.66 3.38 -2.16
CA TYR A 283 -7.18 4.54 -1.43
C TYR A 283 -6.18 4.14 -0.34
N ILE A 284 -5.25 5.05 -0.02
CA ILE A 284 -4.25 4.89 1.03
C ILE A 284 -4.11 6.22 1.78
N ALA A 285 -4.39 6.21 3.07
CA ALA A 285 -4.15 7.29 3.98
C ALA A 285 -2.72 7.22 4.53
N TYR A 286 -2.03 8.35 4.52
CA TYR A 286 -0.62 8.43 4.87
C TYR A 286 -0.26 9.79 5.47
N GLY A 287 0.97 9.88 5.96
CA GLY A 287 1.43 10.98 6.79
C GLY A 287 0.79 10.87 8.16
N ASP A 288 1.58 10.50 9.16
CA ASP A 288 1.11 10.56 10.52
C ASP A 288 1.15 12.03 10.95
N GLN A 289 0.00 12.58 11.31
CA GLN A 289 0.07 13.60 12.33
C GLN A 289 0.47 12.86 13.60
N PRO A 290 1.33 13.44 14.46
CA PRO A 290 1.31 13.01 15.84
C PRO A 290 -0.16 13.11 16.21
N ILE A 291 -0.81 11.96 16.41
CA ILE A 291 -2.04 11.97 17.16
C ILE A 291 -1.54 12.65 18.41
N ALA A 292 -1.95 13.90 18.63
CA ALA A 292 -1.93 14.43 19.97
C ALA A 292 -2.80 13.38 20.65
N GLU A 293 -2.14 12.34 21.19
CA GLU A 293 -2.71 11.53 22.22
C GLU A 293 -3.22 12.62 23.10
N LYS A 294 -4.54 12.74 23.09
CA LYS A 294 -5.24 13.44 24.15
C LYS A 294 -4.71 12.62 25.31
N LYS A 295 -3.63 13.10 25.94
CA LYS A 295 -3.09 12.58 27.18
C LYS A 295 -4.33 12.70 28.01
N GLU A 296 -5.09 11.61 28.04
CA GLU A 296 -6.23 11.44 28.89
C GLU A 296 -5.55 11.62 30.23
N SER A 297 -5.75 12.84 30.74
CA SER A 297 -4.91 13.45 31.75
C SER A 297 -4.67 12.36 32.76
N ASP A 298 -3.39 12.03 32.91
CA ASP A 298 -2.85 10.89 33.61
C ASP A 298 -3.09 11.05 35.12
N ARG A 299 -4.34 11.32 35.49
CA ARG A 299 -4.86 11.41 36.84
C ARG A 299 -4.69 10.05 37.48
N THR A 300 -4.76 8.96 36.73
CA THR A 300 -4.47 7.61 37.22
C THR A 300 -3.00 7.42 37.59
N SER A 301 -2.03 7.87 36.79
CA SER A 301 -0.60 7.80 37.16
C SER A 301 -0.25 8.77 38.29
N ILE A 302 -0.82 9.98 38.29
CA ILE A 302 -0.62 10.93 39.40
C ILE A 302 -1.19 10.38 40.70
N ILE A 303 -2.39 9.77 40.67
CA ILE A 303 -3.00 9.13 41.85
C ILE A 303 -2.15 7.93 42.31
N LEU A 304 -1.67 7.08 41.40
CA LEU A 304 -0.77 5.96 41.74
C LEU A 304 0.54 6.44 42.37
N SER A 305 1.14 7.50 41.83
CA SER A 305 2.37 8.09 42.35
C SER A 305 2.18 8.67 43.77
N ILE A 306 1.05 9.34 44.01
CA ILE A 306 0.69 9.88 45.34
C ILE A 306 0.46 8.73 46.34
N ILE A 307 -0.24 7.67 45.95
CA ILE A 307 -0.50 6.51 46.82
C ILE A 307 0.83 5.82 47.18
N ILE A 308 1.71 5.56 46.22
CA ILE A 308 3.01 4.93 46.47
C ILE A 308 3.86 5.80 47.41
N SER A 309 3.88 7.11 47.18
CA SER A 309 4.62 8.05 48.04
C SER A 309 4.08 8.07 49.47
N ALA A 310 2.76 8.04 49.65
CA ALA A 310 2.13 8.00 50.98
C ALA A 310 2.46 6.69 51.73
N VAL A 311 2.47 5.54 51.04
CA VAL A 311 2.83 4.25 51.63
C VAL A 311 4.29 4.24 52.10
N ILE A 312 5.21 4.78 51.29
CA ILE A 312 6.63 4.86 51.65
C ILE A 312 6.83 5.74 52.90
N ILE A 313 6.19 6.91 52.94
CA ILE A 313 6.25 7.80 54.11
C ILE A 313 5.71 7.10 55.37
N PHE A 314 4.59 6.38 55.24
CA PHE A 314 4.00 5.66 56.35
C PHE A 314 4.92 4.55 56.89
N VAL A 315 5.59 3.80 56.01
CA VAL A 315 6.57 2.77 56.42
C VAL A 315 7.77 3.42 57.13
N ILE A 316 8.28 4.54 56.63
CA ILE A 316 9.37 5.27 57.27
C ILE A 316 8.97 5.75 58.67
N LEU A 317 7.75 6.26 58.84
CA LEU A 317 7.24 6.69 60.14
C LEU A 317 7.09 5.52 61.12
N ILE A 318 6.64 4.34 60.67
CA ILE A 318 6.59 3.13 61.50
C ILE A 318 7.99 2.70 61.94
N LEU A 319 8.97 2.72 61.03
CA LEU A 319 10.35 2.36 61.34
C LEU A 319 10.96 3.35 62.33
N ALA A 320 10.79 4.65 62.11
CA ALA A 320 11.25 5.70 63.01
C ALA A 320 10.61 5.57 64.40
N TRP A 321 9.30 5.30 64.47
CA TRP A 321 8.61 5.08 65.73
C TRP A 321 9.17 3.86 66.48
N LYS A 322 9.41 2.73 65.79
CA LYS A 322 10.04 1.56 66.40
C LYS A 322 11.45 1.84 66.91
N PHE A 323 12.27 2.58 66.16
CA PHE A 323 13.62 2.97 66.58
C PHE A 323 13.59 3.89 67.81
N CYS A 324 12.72 4.90 67.84
CA CYS A 324 12.56 5.78 69.00
C CYS A 324 12.06 5.03 70.24
N ASN A 325 11.15 4.05 70.08
CA ASN A 325 10.66 3.26 71.20
C ASN A 325 11.71 2.27 71.74
N CYS A 326 12.60 1.77 70.89
CA CYS A 326 13.77 0.99 71.33
C CYS A 326 14.78 1.86 72.10
N SER A 327 15.01 3.11 71.68
CA SER A 327 15.92 4.04 72.37
C SER A 327 15.46 4.36 73.80
N ASN A 328 14.15 4.40 74.06
CA ASN A 328 13.61 4.66 75.40
C ASN A 328 13.68 3.46 76.35
N ARG A 329 14.06 2.25 75.87
CA ARG A 329 14.33 1.09 76.74
C ARG A 329 15.79 0.93 77.11
N CYS A 330 16.70 1.69 76.51
CA CYS A 330 18.09 1.77 76.96
C CYS A 330 18.18 2.78 78.11
N LYS A 331 17.72 2.38 79.30
CA LYS A 331 18.18 3.05 80.53
C LYS A 331 19.68 2.83 80.65
N PRO A 332 20.45 3.85 81.07
CA PRO A 332 21.87 3.69 81.32
C PRO A 332 22.04 2.79 82.55
N PHE A 333 22.29 1.51 82.31
CA PHE A 333 23.01 0.73 83.31
C PHE A 333 24.44 1.24 83.26
N GLY A 334 24.77 2.10 84.24
CA GLY A 334 26.13 2.32 84.66
C GLY A 334 26.73 0.97 85.05
N GLY A 335 27.80 0.61 84.37
CA GLY A 335 28.42 -0.70 84.51
C GLY A 335 29.38 -0.87 83.35
N SER A 336 30.58 -0.34 83.55
CA SER A 336 31.78 -0.75 82.84
C SER A 336 31.80 -2.26 82.71
N ASP A 337 31.87 -2.76 81.47
CA ASP A 337 32.80 -3.80 81.05
C ASP A 337 32.37 -4.26 79.65
N CYS A 338 33.03 -3.68 78.64
CA CYS A 338 33.15 -4.30 77.33
C CYS A 338 34.37 -5.24 77.39
N PRO A 339 34.22 -6.55 77.18
CA PRO A 339 35.32 -7.38 76.73
C PRO A 339 35.35 -7.33 75.19
N ALA A 340 36.45 -6.80 74.69
CA ALA A 340 36.97 -7.16 73.38
C ALA A 340 37.48 -8.62 73.40
N GLU A 341 37.78 -9.16 72.21
CA GLU A 341 38.32 -10.51 71.95
C GLU A 341 37.29 -11.65 72.13
N VAL A 342 37.14 -12.61 71.21
CA VAL A 342 38.15 -13.41 70.53
C VAL A 342 37.63 -13.85 69.15
N ALA A 343 38.53 -13.80 68.16
CA ALA A 343 38.39 -14.46 66.88
C ALA A 343 38.93 -15.90 66.96
N ALA A 344 38.38 -16.76 66.08
CA ALA A 344 38.94 -18.03 65.60
C ALA A 344 38.70 -19.29 66.44
N GLU A 345 37.88 -20.21 65.89
CA GLU A 345 37.96 -21.69 65.95
C GLU A 345 36.77 -22.19 65.10
N GLU A 346 36.73 -23.28 64.34
CA GLU A 346 37.66 -24.35 63.96
C GLU A 346 37.01 -25.10 62.79
N ARG A 347 37.84 -25.76 61.97
CA ARG A 347 37.40 -26.80 61.02
C ARG A 347 37.32 -28.13 61.76
N HIS A 348 36.25 -28.91 61.57
CA HIS A 348 36.29 -30.29 61.01
C HIS A 348 35.03 -31.14 61.32
N ASN A 349 34.46 -31.67 60.24
CA ASN A 349 34.01 -33.06 60.00
C ASN A 349 33.29 -33.89 61.08
N LEU A 350 32.01 -34.21 60.82
CA LEU A 350 31.38 -35.54 60.97
C LEU A 350 30.27 -35.64 59.89
N ARG A 351 30.43 -36.43 58.81
CA ARG A 351 30.25 -37.90 58.62
C ARG A 351 28.77 -38.35 58.50
N ASN A 352 28.39 -38.69 57.25
CA ASN A 352 27.48 -39.76 56.71
C ASN A 352 26.13 -40.01 57.42
N GLY A 353 24.94 -39.84 56.82
CA GLY A 353 24.28 -40.49 55.64
C GLY A 353 22.93 -41.12 56.11
N PRO A 354 22.07 -41.81 55.32
CA PRO A 354 21.71 -41.71 53.89
C PRO A 354 20.16 -41.76 53.61
N TYR A 355 19.80 -41.69 52.32
CA TYR A 355 18.62 -42.26 51.60
C TYR A 355 17.53 -41.33 51.02
N MET A 356 17.35 -41.47 49.67
CA MET A 356 16.11 -41.60 48.85
C MET A 356 15.18 -40.36 48.77
N LEU A 357 14.61 -39.90 47.65
CA LEU A 357 14.32 -40.41 46.29
C LEU A 357 14.03 -39.20 45.35
N GLU A 358 14.27 -39.41 44.05
CA GLU A 358 13.56 -38.89 42.86
C GLU A 358 12.80 -37.55 42.91
N SER A 359 13.15 -36.62 42.00
CA SER A 359 12.41 -36.44 40.73
C SER A 359 12.92 -35.27 39.88
N SER A 360 12.92 -35.57 38.58
CA SER A 360 13.09 -34.77 37.36
C SER A 360 12.62 -33.30 37.37
N PHE A 361 13.41 -32.39 36.79
CA PHE A 361 13.16 -31.58 35.58
C PHE A 361 14.19 -30.42 35.49
N PRO A 362 14.93 -30.23 34.37
CA PRO A 362 15.82 -29.08 34.21
C PRO A 362 15.05 -27.84 33.72
N ASN A 363 15.07 -26.79 34.52
CA ASN A 363 14.61 -25.45 34.13
C ASN A 363 15.82 -24.66 33.61
N ASN A 364 15.93 -24.52 32.30
CA ASN A 364 16.89 -23.64 31.64
C ASN A 364 16.43 -22.19 31.78
N ASN A 365 16.95 -21.48 32.78
CA ASN A 365 16.89 -20.01 32.85
C ASN A 365 18.33 -19.48 32.77
N GLU A 366 18.90 -19.49 31.57
CA GLU A 366 20.03 -18.60 31.25
C GLU A 366 19.45 -17.28 30.75
N ILE A 367 19.61 -16.25 31.59
CA ILE A 367 19.36 -14.85 31.27
C ILE A 367 20.63 -14.32 30.58
N PRO A 368 20.60 -13.93 29.30
CA PRO A 368 21.74 -13.25 28.71
C PRO A 368 21.79 -11.80 29.20
N ARG A 369 22.96 -11.49 29.75
CA ARG A 369 23.52 -10.18 30.12
C ARG A 369 23.29 -9.15 29.00
N ILE A 370 22.52 -8.10 29.28
CA ILE A 370 22.38 -6.94 28.41
C ILE A 370 23.67 -6.13 28.52
N GLU A 371 24.45 -6.11 27.44
CA GLU A 371 25.59 -5.21 27.27
C GLU A 371 25.08 -3.85 26.80
N GLU A 372 25.13 -2.85 27.68
CA GLU A 372 24.90 -1.44 27.34
C GLU A 372 25.93 -0.98 26.31
N THR A 373 25.51 -0.91 25.05
CA THR A 373 26.33 -0.28 24.01
C THR A 373 26.13 1.22 24.08
N ARG A 374 27.15 1.93 24.57
CA ARG A 374 27.26 3.40 24.52
C ARG A 374 27.08 3.90 23.07
N LEU A 375 26.14 4.82 22.89
CA LEU A 375 26.06 5.71 21.72
C LEU A 375 27.31 6.60 21.68
N PRO A 376 28.03 6.73 20.56
CA PRO A 376 29.05 7.75 20.43
C PRO A 376 28.41 9.12 20.19
N ASP A 377 28.99 10.11 20.83
CA ASP A 377 28.62 11.52 20.83
C ASP A 377 28.49 12.09 19.40
N GLN A 378 27.43 12.87 19.18
CA GLN A 378 27.26 13.69 17.98
C GLN A 378 28.20 14.89 18.07
N GLU A 379 29.30 14.87 17.31
CA GLU A 379 30.02 16.09 16.97
C GLU A 379 29.17 16.96 16.04
N ILE A 380 28.83 18.15 16.56
CA ILE A 380 28.22 19.26 15.84
C ILE A 380 29.33 19.92 15.02
N LEU A 381 29.39 19.63 13.71
CA LEU A 381 30.16 20.44 12.77
C LEU A 381 29.27 21.55 12.22
N ASN A 382 29.43 22.76 12.77
CA ASN A 382 28.93 23.99 12.19
C ASN A 382 29.88 24.41 11.06
N ASP A 383 29.44 24.31 9.80
CA ASP A 383 30.11 24.94 8.66
C ASP A 383 29.22 26.10 8.14
N PRO A 384 29.64 27.37 8.30
CA PRO A 384 28.95 28.53 7.76
C PRO A 384 29.57 28.93 6.42
N SER A 385 29.21 28.26 5.33
CA SER A 385 29.60 28.72 3.99
C SER A 385 28.73 28.16 2.85
N LEU A 386 27.45 28.55 2.78
CA LEU A 386 26.70 28.48 1.52
C LEU A 386 25.51 29.46 1.46
N SER A 387 25.79 30.73 1.73
CA SER A 387 24.91 31.85 1.36
C SER A 387 25.50 32.50 0.12
N ASP A 388 25.11 32.01 -1.06
CA ASP A 388 25.06 32.76 -2.34
C ASP A 388 24.74 31.78 -3.49
N LEU A 389 23.46 31.42 -3.62
CA LEU A 389 22.92 30.89 -4.88
C LEU A 389 21.69 31.73 -5.24
N PRO A 390 21.63 32.29 -6.47
CA PRO A 390 20.47 33.08 -6.90
C PRO A 390 19.23 32.18 -7.05
N PRO A 391 18.02 32.75 -6.87
CA PRO A 391 16.78 32.00 -7.00
C PRO A 391 16.61 31.47 -8.44
N PRO A 392 16.03 30.27 -8.63
CA PRO A 392 15.80 29.74 -9.96
C PRO A 392 14.77 30.60 -10.70
N THR A 393 15.20 31.11 -11.85
CA THR A 393 14.39 31.83 -12.83
C THR A 393 13.28 30.91 -13.34
N TYR A 394 12.03 31.36 -13.20
CA TYR A 394 10.87 30.71 -13.79
C TYR A 394 10.98 30.77 -15.33
N ALA A 395 11.24 29.61 -15.95
CA ALA A 395 11.07 29.46 -17.39
C ALA A 395 9.57 29.37 -17.71
N GLN A 396 9.05 30.45 -18.29
CA GLN A 396 7.75 30.47 -18.95
C GLN A 396 7.78 29.62 -20.23
N GLY A 397 6.70 28.87 -20.45
CA GLY A 397 6.17 28.60 -21.80
C GLY A 397 6.91 27.59 -22.67
N LEU A 398 6.53 26.31 -22.56
CA LEU A 398 6.51 25.41 -23.71
C LEU A 398 5.08 24.94 -23.95
N ARG A 399 4.44 25.58 -24.95
CA ARG A 399 3.23 25.06 -25.59
C ARG A 399 3.54 23.69 -26.17
N MET A 400 2.76 22.68 -25.80
CA MET A 400 2.69 21.44 -26.58
C MET A 400 2.04 21.74 -27.94
N PRO A 401 2.50 21.11 -29.04
CA PRO A 401 1.91 21.30 -30.35
C PRO A 401 0.52 20.67 -30.43
N SER A 402 -0.45 21.41 -30.98
CA SER A 402 -1.74 20.87 -31.41
C SER A 402 -1.56 19.75 -32.44
N PRO A 403 -2.43 18.73 -32.44
CA PRO A 403 -2.45 17.73 -33.49
C PRO A 403 -2.83 18.38 -34.82
N ALA A 404 -2.08 18.04 -35.86
CA ALA A 404 -2.25 18.55 -37.21
C ALA A 404 -3.66 18.22 -37.74
N THR A 405 -4.39 19.28 -38.08
CA THR A 405 -5.60 19.24 -38.89
C THR A 405 -5.20 18.85 -40.32
N SER A 406 -5.49 17.63 -40.76
CA SER A 406 -5.48 17.32 -42.20
C SER A 406 -6.84 17.72 -42.78
N MET A 407 -6.89 18.83 -43.51
CA MET A 407 -7.97 19.13 -44.43
C MET A 407 -7.45 19.16 -45.88
N ASN A 408 -8.06 18.27 -46.66
CA ASN A 408 -8.49 18.40 -48.06
C ASN A 408 -7.50 18.80 -49.17
N ARG A 409 -7.49 17.97 -50.22
CA ARG A 409 -7.87 18.47 -51.56
C ARG A 409 -8.50 17.38 -52.44
N LEU A 410 -9.67 17.75 -52.97
CA LEU A 410 -10.38 17.16 -54.10
C LEU A 410 -9.61 17.32 -55.41
N ASN A 411 -9.69 16.32 -56.30
CA ASN A 411 -10.24 16.42 -57.67
C ASN A 411 -9.78 15.23 -58.53
N SER A 412 -10.73 14.56 -59.20
CA SER A 412 -10.65 14.00 -60.58
C SER A 412 -11.92 13.14 -60.79
N THR A 413 -12.97 13.69 -61.39
CA THR A 413 -13.46 13.42 -62.78
C THR A 413 -13.99 12.02 -63.06
N ASP A 414 -15.29 11.98 -63.34
CA ASP A 414 -16.02 11.23 -64.38
C ASP A 414 -15.68 9.76 -64.67
N VAL A 415 -16.71 8.91 -64.69
CA VAL A 415 -17.16 8.10 -65.86
C VAL A 415 -18.19 7.03 -65.40
N GLU A 416 -19.37 7.13 -66.04
CA GLU A 416 -20.35 6.12 -66.51
C GLU A 416 -20.91 4.97 -65.65
N ASP A 417 -22.25 4.89 -65.73
CA ASP A 417 -23.15 3.73 -65.92
C ASP A 417 -22.78 2.34 -65.40
N GLY A 418 -23.78 1.69 -64.78
CA GLY A 418 -23.85 0.23 -64.81
C GLY A 418 -24.56 -0.43 -63.64
N ASP A 419 -25.85 -0.69 -63.84
CA ASP A 419 -26.62 -1.87 -63.41
C ASP A 419 -26.75 -2.29 -61.93
N GLN A 420 -28.02 -2.27 -61.52
CA GLN A 420 -28.80 -3.39 -61.00
C GLN A 420 -28.03 -4.49 -60.24
N ASN A 421 -28.29 -4.60 -58.94
CA ASN A 421 -28.75 -5.88 -58.39
C ASN A 421 -29.50 -5.74 -57.06
N LYS A 422 -30.72 -6.28 -57.08
CA LYS A 422 -31.61 -6.57 -55.97
C LYS A 422 -30.92 -7.48 -54.94
N LEU A 423 -31.13 -7.22 -53.65
CA LEU A 423 -31.17 -8.27 -52.62
C LEU A 423 -32.29 -7.94 -51.60
N PRO A 424 -33.08 -8.93 -51.16
CA PRO A 424 -34.35 -8.69 -50.48
C PRO A 424 -34.24 -8.60 -48.94
N SER A 425 -35.19 -7.82 -48.42
CA SER A 425 -35.70 -7.79 -47.05
C SER A 425 -36.01 -9.19 -46.51
N TYR A 426 -35.63 -9.44 -45.26
CA TYR A 426 -35.97 -10.65 -44.50
C TYR A 426 -36.84 -10.23 -43.30
N GLN A 427 -38.15 -10.40 -43.44
CA GLN A 427 -39.15 -10.38 -42.36
C GLN A 427 -40.06 -11.60 -42.49
N ASP A 428 -40.40 -12.13 -41.32
CA ASP A 428 -41.46 -13.08 -40.97
C ASP A 428 -41.32 -14.57 -41.30
N VAL A 429 -41.08 -15.35 -40.22
CA VAL A 429 -41.80 -16.61 -39.99
C VAL A 429 -42.27 -16.64 -38.53
N ILE A 430 -43.57 -16.42 -38.35
CA ILE A 430 -44.35 -16.88 -37.19
C ILE A 430 -44.63 -18.37 -37.40
N SER A 431 -44.33 -19.22 -36.41
CA SER A 431 -45.18 -20.40 -36.17
C SER A 431 -45.16 -20.82 -34.71
N ASN A 432 -46.39 -21.01 -34.23
CA ASN A 432 -46.83 -21.50 -32.94
C ASN A 432 -46.12 -22.77 -32.47
N SER A 433 -45.88 -22.86 -31.17
CA SER A 433 -46.16 -24.10 -30.44
C SER A 433 -46.61 -23.80 -29.00
N ASN A 434 -47.92 -23.92 -28.80
CA ASN A 434 -48.54 -24.18 -27.50
C ASN A 434 -48.04 -25.52 -26.97
N SER A 435 -47.63 -25.59 -25.71
CA SER A 435 -47.69 -26.83 -24.91
C SER A 435 -47.73 -26.47 -23.43
N ARG A 436 -48.95 -26.42 -22.89
CA ARG A 436 -49.24 -26.70 -21.48
C ARG A 436 -48.81 -28.13 -21.17
N LEU A 437 -48.13 -28.34 -20.06
CA LEU A 437 -48.16 -29.61 -19.34
C LEU A 437 -48.05 -29.33 -17.83
N HIS A 438 -49.19 -29.52 -17.18
CA HIS A 438 -49.36 -29.72 -15.75
C HIS A 438 -49.49 -31.24 -15.51
N LEU A 439 -49.22 -31.64 -14.26
CA LEU A 439 -49.24 -32.98 -13.64
C LEU A 439 -47.83 -33.61 -13.61
N THR A 440 -47.27 -33.97 -12.46
CA THR A 440 -47.84 -34.43 -11.18
C THR A 440 -47.35 -33.66 -9.97
#